data_AF-A0A812QRH1-F1
#
_entry.id   AF-A0A812QRH1-F1
#
_cell.length_a   1.000
_cell.length_b   1.000
_cell.length_c   1.000
_cell.angle_alpha   90.00
_cell.angle_beta   90.00
_cell.angle_gamma   90.00
#
_symmetry.space_group_name_H-M   'P 1'
#
loop_
_entity.id
_entity.type
_entity.pdbx_description
1 polymer ?
#
loop_
_entity_poly.entity_id
_entity_poly.type
_entity_poly.pdbx_seq_one_letter_code
_entity_poly.pdbx_strand_id
1 'polypeptide(L)'
;MDFAATTVKLPDGEYVPFLFTVKELVAKGEGSSFKPGFTWGGEFTVPSYRTGGFLDPKGRGMYLGYDQAVALPAMQSDGQGGQEELFKETNKVFDIGKGVIEMEVNKVNQELGEIGGVFVSKQPSDTDMGAKAPRTILLKGIFYGK
;
A
#
# COMPACT_ATOMS: atom_id res chain seq x y z
N MET A 1 13.60 -1.16 8.23
CA MET A 1 12.91 -0.75 6.99
C MET A 1 11.57 -1.46 7.01
N ASP A 2 10.46 -0.71 7.02
CA ASP A 2 9.11 -1.22 7.24
C ASP A 2 8.20 -1.06 6.02
N PHE A 3 8.75 -0.58 4.89
CA PHE A 3 8.07 -0.53 3.61
C PHE A 3 9.03 -0.73 2.43
N ALA A 4 8.48 -1.14 1.28
CA ALA A 4 9.14 -1.22 -0.01
C ALA A 4 8.14 -0.95 -1.15
N ALA A 5 8.38 0.11 -1.94
CA ALA A 5 7.60 0.38 -3.14
C ALA A 5 7.96 -0.63 -4.24
N THR A 6 6.96 -1.38 -4.70
CA THR A 6 7.16 -2.48 -5.66
C THR A 6 6.11 -2.40 -6.75
N THR A 7 6.49 -2.76 -7.98
CA THR A 7 5.56 -2.89 -9.11
C THR A 7 5.66 -4.28 -9.69
N VAL A 8 4.51 -4.94 -9.84
CA VAL A 8 4.40 -6.21 -10.56
C VAL A 8 3.71 -5.99 -11.89
N LYS A 9 4.03 -6.83 -12.89
CA LYS A 9 3.36 -6.84 -14.18
C LYS A 9 2.44 -8.06 -14.27
N LEU A 10 1.17 -7.82 -14.56
CA LEU A 10 0.19 -8.88 -14.78
C LEU A 10 0.37 -9.51 -16.17
N PRO A 11 -0.16 -10.72 -16.41
CA PRO A 11 -0.07 -11.38 -17.71
C PRO A 11 -0.69 -10.59 -18.87
N ASP A 12 -1.67 -9.74 -18.60
CA ASP A 12 -2.31 -8.83 -19.58
C ASP A 12 -1.45 -7.60 -19.91
N GLY A 13 -0.31 -7.43 -19.23
CA GLY A 13 0.61 -6.32 -19.41
C GLY A 13 0.39 -5.15 -18.46
N GLU A 14 -0.66 -5.16 -17.64
CA GLU A 14 -0.93 -4.11 -16.65
C GLU A 14 0.15 -4.08 -15.56
N TYR A 15 0.62 -2.88 -15.22
CA TYR A 15 1.52 -2.66 -14.09
C TYR A 15 0.70 -2.33 -12.85
N VAL A 16 0.91 -3.10 -11.77
CA VAL A 16 0.24 -2.92 -10.48
C VAL A 16 1.29 -2.50 -9.45
N PRO A 17 1.46 -1.18 -9.22
CA PRO A 17 2.28 -0.69 -8.13
C PRO A 17 1.57 -0.89 -6.78
N PHE A 18 2.34 -1.19 -5.75
CA PHE A 18 1.88 -1.29 -4.38
C PHE A 18 3.02 -0.98 -3.41
N LEU A 19 2.66 -0.62 -2.19
CA LEU A 19 3.60 -0.37 -1.11
C LEU A 19 3.61 -1.58 -0.18
N PHE A 20 4.53 -2.54 -0.38
CA PHE A 20 4.71 -3.60 0.63
C PHE A 20 5.07 -2.93 1.95
N THR A 21 4.36 -3.23 3.02
CA THR A 21 4.54 -2.55 4.31
C THR A 21 4.16 -3.45 5.47
N VAL A 22 4.73 -3.16 6.62
CA VAL A 22 4.35 -3.70 7.94
C VAL A 22 4.24 -2.58 8.98
N LYS A 23 3.97 -1.36 8.50
CA LYS A 23 3.78 -0.17 9.35
C LYS A 23 2.68 -0.39 10.37
N GLU A 24 2.97 -0.04 11.62
CA GLU A 24 2.00 -0.12 12.73
C GLU A 24 1.43 -1.53 12.91
N LEU A 25 2.18 -2.57 12.53
CA LEU A 25 1.77 -3.96 12.71
C LEU A 25 1.54 -4.27 14.19
N VAL A 26 0.33 -4.72 14.51
CA VAL A 26 -0.01 -5.29 15.82
C VAL A 26 -0.27 -6.77 15.64
N ALA A 27 0.78 -7.57 15.76
CA ALA A 27 0.69 -9.02 15.66
C ALA A 27 0.40 -9.69 17.00
N LYS A 28 -0.47 -10.70 16.98
CA LYS A 28 -0.83 -11.54 18.12
C LYS A 28 -0.66 -13.00 17.73
N GLY A 29 -0.18 -13.80 18.66
CA GLY A 29 -0.07 -15.26 18.53
C GLY A 29 -0.52 -15.93 19.82
N GLU A 30 -0.83 -17.22 19.73
CA GLU A 30 -1.22 -18.03 20.88
C GLU A 30 -0.03 -18.89 21.35
N GLY A 31 0.32 -18.78 22.63
CA GLY A 31 1.42 -19.52 23.25
C GLY A 31 2.45 -18.62 23.92
N SER A 32 3.35 -19.23 24.68
CA SER A 32 4.32 -18.54 25.53
C SER A 32 5.76 -18.62 25.01
N SER A 33 6.02 -19.36 23.94
CA SER A 33 7.37 -19.54 23.40
C SER A 33 7.39 -19.81 21.89
N PHE A 34 8.43 -19.29 21.23
CA PHE A 34 8.69 -19.58 19.82
C PHE A 34 9.18 -21.02 19.66
N LYS A 35 8.46 -21.78 18.84
CA LYS A 35 8.75 -23.16 18.46
C LYS A 35 8.29 -23.38 17.02
N PRO A 36 8.81 -24.41 16.31
CA PRO A 36 8.26 -24.79 15.01
C PRO A 36 6.74 -24.98 15.09
N GLY A 37 6.01 -24.38 14.14
CA GLY A 37 4.54 -24.33 14.10
C GLY A 37 3.91 -23.23 14.95
N PHE A 38 4.68 -22.39 15.66
CA PHE A 38 4.13 -21.22 16.34
C PHE A 38 3.69 -20.18 15.30
N THR A 39 2.42 -19.80 15.36
CA THR A 39 1.79 -18.86 14.43
C THR A 39 1.46 -17.55 15.13
N TRP A 40 1.67 -16.45 14.42
CA TRP A 40 1.16 -15.14 14.83
C TRP A 40 0.73 -14.33 13.61
N GLY A 41 -0.20 -13.41 13.81
CA GLY A 41 -0.68 -12.56 12.74
C GLY A 41 -1.37 -11.32 13.26
N GLY A 42 -1.62 -10.38 12.38
CA GLY A 42 -2.23 -9.12 12.75
C GLY A 42 -2.46 -8.17 11.60
N GLU A 43 -3.12 -7.07 11.93
CA GLU A 43 -3.38 -5.98 11.01
C GLU A 43 -2.23 -4.97 11.03
N PHE A 44 -2.03 -4.31 9.88
CA PHE A 44 -1.07 -3.23 9.70
C PHE A 44 -1.64 -2.14 8.79
N THR A 45 -1.07 -0.94 8.88
CA THR A 45 -1.48 0.23 8.10
C THR A 45 -0.79 0.24 6.74
N VAL A 46 -1.58 0.47 5.69
CA VAL A 46 -1.08 0.65 4.32
C VAL A 46 -1.29 2.11 3.91
N PRO A 47 -0.30 2.99 4.10
CA PRO A 47 -0.44 4.38 3.67
C PRO A 47 -0.50 4.46 2.14
N SER A 48 -0.98 5.59 1.64
CA SER A 48 -0.98 5.90 0.21
C SER A 48 0.41 5.67 -0.40
N TYR A 49 0.44 5.10 -1.60
CA TYR A 49 1.68 4.87 -2.35
C TYR A 49 2.44 6.17 -2.60
N ARG A 50 1.73 7.30 -2.71
CA ARG A 50 2.29 8.63 -2.89
C ARG A 50 1.89 9.55 -1.74
N THR A 51 2.85 10.34 -1.27
CA THR A 51 2.61 11.35 -0.24
C THR A 51 2.06 12.64 -0.85
N GLY A 52 1.54 13.53 -0.01
CA GLY A 52 0.83 14.71 -0.51
C GLY A 52 1.65 15.72 -1.31
N GLY A 53 2.98 15.64 -1.24
CA GLY A 53 3.91 16.47 -2.03
C GLY A 53 4.20 15.93 -3.42
N PHE A 54 3.70 14.74 -3.76
CA PHE A 54 3.80 14.20 -5.11
C PHE A 54 2.91 15.00 -6.06
N LEU A 55 3.42 15.25 -7.27
CA LEU A 55 2.69 15.91 -8.34
C LEU A 55 2.43 14.93 -9.49
N ASP A 56 1.19 14.88 -9.95
CA ASP A 56 0.87 14.17 -11.18
C ASP A 56 1.53 14.85 -12.42
N PRO A 57 1.50 14.21 -13.60
CA PRO A 57 2.14 14.76 -14.81
C PRO A 57 1.59 16.13 -15.27
N LYS A 58 0.45 16.57 -14.72
CA LYS A 58 -0.17 17.87 -14.98
C LYS A 58 0.07 18.87 -13.85
N GLY A 59 0.95 18.53 -12.90
CA GLY A 59 1.32 19.40 -11.79
C GLY A 59 0.26 19.48 -10.70
N ARG A 60 -0.64 18.49 -10.58
CA ARG A 60 -1.68 18.43 -9.54
C ARG A 60 -1.23 17.52 -8.40
N GLY A 61 -1.34 17.96 -7.16
CA GLY A 61 -0.98 17.21 -5.96
C GLY A 61 -2.02 17.38 -4.86
N MET A 62 -1.75 16.83 -3.68
CA MET A 62 -2.71 16.92 -2.56
C MET A 62 -2.63 18.26 -1.84
N TYR A 63 -1.43 18.67 -1.38
CA TYR A 63 -1.23 19.96 -0.70
C TYR A 63 -0.35 20.93 -1.50
N LEU A 64 0.22 20.47 -2.63
CA LEU A 64 0.94 21.29 -3.60
C LEU A 64 0.32 21.10 -4.99
N GLY A 65 0.62 22.03 -5.90
CA GLY A 65 0.24 21.92 -7.30
C GLY A 65 -1.09 22.60 -7.63
N TYR A 66 -1.54 22.38 -8.85
CA TYR A 66 -2.81 22.90 -9.35
C TYR A 66 -3.99 22.06 -8.83
N ASP A 67 -5.12 22.71 -8.61
CA ASP A 67 -6.41 22.13 -8.20
C ASP A 67 -7.35 21.84 -9.38
N GLN A 68 -6.89 22.12 -10.61
CA GLN A 68 -7.69 22.07 -11.83
C GLN A 68 -6.89 21.47 -13.00
N ALA A 69 -7.59 21.10 -14.08
CA ALA A 69 -6.97 20.76 -15.34
C ALA A 69 -6.53 22.03 -16.09
N VAL A 70 -5.37 22.57 -15.72
CA VAL A 70 -4.82 23.83 -16.29
C VAL A 70 -4.63 23.84 -17.81
N ALA A 71 -4.58 22.66 -18.43
CA ALA A 71 -4.47 22.54 -19.88
C ALA A 71 -5.79 22.78 -20.62
N LEU A 72 -6.93 22.83 -19.91
CA LEU A 72 -8.27 22.94 -20.48
C LEU A 72 -9.02 24.15 -19.89
N PRO A 73 -8.51 25.38 -20.08
CA PRO A 73 -9.09 26.59 -19.48
C PRO A 73 -10.52 26.87 -19.99
N ALA A 74 -10.83 26.44 -21.21
CA ALA A 74 -12.17 26.58 -21.79
C ALA A 74 -13.22 25.75 -21.03
N MET A 75 -12.86 24.55 -20.55
CA MET A 75 -13.78 23.71 -19.76
C MET A 75 -14.12 24.34 -18.42
N GLN A 76 -13.22 25.14 -17.85
CA GLN A 76 -13.50 25.83 -16.60
C GLN A 76 -14.39 27.06 -16.78
N SER A 77 -14.44 27.60 -18.01
CA SER A 77 -15.11 28.86 -18.33
C SER A 77 -16.47 28.66 -19.00
N ASP A 78 -17.04 27.45 -18.94
CA ASP A 78 -18.28 27.08 -19.61
C ASP A 78 -19.55 27.69 -18.99
N GLY A 79 -19.42 28.26 -17.78
CA GLY A 79 -20.54 28.86 -17.03
C GLY A 79 -21.54 27.84 -16.47
N GLN A 80 -21.19 26.55 -16.47
CA GLN A 80 -22.01 25.43 -16.00
C GLN A 80 -21.22 24.55 -15.01
N GLY A 81 -21.18 23.22 -15.22
CA GLY A 81 -20.52 22.26 -14.34
C GLY A 81 -18.99 22.26 -14.43
N GLY A 82 -18.40 23.10 -15.28
CA GLY A 82 -16.96 23.31 -15.33
C GLY A 82 -16.17 22.02 -15.55
N GLN A 83 -15.34 21.67 -14.57
CA GLN A 83 -14.51 20.46 -14.58
C GLN A 83 -15.00 19.36 -13.63
N GLU A 84 -16.29 19.31 -13.31
CA GLU A 84 -16.88 18.30 -12.42
C GLU A 84 -16.55 16.85 -12.83
N GLU A 85 -16.56 16.55 -14.13
CA GLU A 85 -16.21 15.21 -14.64
C GLU A 85 -14.75 14.82 -14.37
N LEU A 86 -13.86 15.80 -14.19
CA LEU A 86 -12.44 15.61 -13.91
C LEU A 86 -12.13 15.74 -12.41
N PHE A 87 -13.14 15.96 -11.58
CA PHE A 87 -12.96 16.20 -10.14
C PHE A 87 -12.28 15.01 -9.47
N LYS A 88 -12.55 13.79 -9.93
CA LYS A 88 -11.91 12.57 -9.42
C LYS A 88 -10.40 12.57 -9.64
N GLU A 89 -9.93 13.18 -10.72
CA GLU A 89 -8.51 13.27 -11.08
C GLU A 89 -7.84 14.53 -10.53
N THR A 90 -8.57 15.63 -10.32
CA THR A 90 -8.02 16.86 -9.75
C THR A 90 -7.97 16.82 -8.23
N ASN A 91 -8.96 16.19 -7.58
CA ASN A 91 -8.98 16.01 -6.13
C ASN A 91 -8.08 14.83 -5.71
N LYS A 92 -6.83 15.12 -5.35
CA LYS A 92 -5.87 14.10 -4.91
C LYS A 92 -6.11 13.73 -3.46
N VAL A 93 -6.39 12.45 -3.20
CA VAL A 93 -6.68 11.93 -1.85
C VAL A 93 -5.51 11.10 -1.33
N PHE A 94 -5.26 11.21 -0.01
CA PHE A 94 -4.35 10.30 0.69
C PHE A 94 -5.15 9.15 1.28
N ASP A 95 -5.28 8.06 0.52
CA ASP A 95 -5.99 6.86 0.96
C ASP A 95 -5.13 6.06 1.94
N ILE A 96 -5.74 5.63 3.05
CA ILE A 96 -5.13 4.73 4.02
C ILE A 96 -5.88 3.40 3.97
N GLY A 97 -5.17 2.35 3.57
CA GLY A 97 -5.65 0.99 3.56
C GLY A 97 -5.26 0.21 4.82
N LYS A 98 -5.81 -1.00 4.92
CA LYS A 98 -5.44 -1.99 5.93
C LYS A 98 -4.90 -3.24 5.25
N GLY A 99 -3.82 -3.78 5.79
CA GLY A 99 -3.29 -5.08 5.43
C GLY A 99 -3.37 -6.05 6.58
N VAL A 100 -3.27 -7.33 6.27
CA VAL A 100 -3.21 -8.42 7.26
C VAL A 100 -2.05 -9.34 6.89
N ILE A 101 -1.30 -9.77 7.90
CA ILE A 101 -0.20 -10.71 7.75
C ILE A 101 -0.34 -11.84 8.75
N GLU A 102 -0.04 -13.05 8.30
CA GLU A 102 0.07 -14.26 9.11
C GLU A 102 1.48 -14.84 8.90
N MET A 103 2.10 -15.27 9.99
CA MET A 103 3.46 -15.80 10.05
C MET A 103 3.45 -17.13 10.78
N GLU A 104 4.27 -18.06 10.32
CA GLU A 104 4.50 -19.37 10.94
C GLU A 104 6.00 -19.61 11.09
N VAL A 105 6.45 -19.95 12.29
CA VAL A 105 7.84 -20.30 12.58
C VAL A 105 8.13 -21.71 12.10
N ASN A 106 9.19 -21.87 11.30
CA ASN A 106 9.66 -23.18 10.84
C ASN A 106 10.96 -23.60 11.51
N LYS A 107 11.82 -22.64 11.87
CA LYS A 107 13.14 -22.87 12.45
C LYS A 107 13.36 -21.96 13.64
N VAL A 108 13.95 -22.51 14.69
CA VAL A 108 14.34 -21.78 15.91
C VAL A 108 15.78 -22.16 16.25
N ASN A 109 16.65 -21.16 16.38
CA ASN A 109 17.98 -21.30 16.94
C ASN A 109 17.98 -20.69 18.34
N GLN A 110 17.89 -21.53 19.37
CA GLN A 110 17.81 -21.08 20.76
C GLN A 110 19.13 -20.48 21.27
N GLU A 111 20.28 -20.94 20.76
CA GLU A 111 21.60 -20.44 21.16
C GLU A 111 21.78 -18.97 20.72
N LEU A 112 21.31 -18.63 19.53
CA LEU A 112 21.43 -17.29 18.96
C LEU A 112 20.19 -16.41 19.15
N GLY A 113 19.09 -16.96 19.67
CA GLY A 113 17.81 -16.27 19.81
C GLY A 113 17.12 -15.97 18.48
N GLU A 114 17.36 -16.78 17.44
CA GLU A 114 16.88 -16.50 16.09
C GLU A 114 15.70 -17.38 15.71
N ILE A 115 14.76 -16.79 14.96
CA ILE A 115 13.62 -17.49 14.41
C ILE A 115 13.53 -17.23 12.91
N GLY A 116 13.08 -18.25 12.18
CA GLY A 116 12.86 -18.15 10.74
C GLY A 116 11.63 -18.94 10.35
N GLY A 117 10.91 -18.46 9.36
CA GLY A 117 9.62 -19.02 9.01
C GLY A 117 9.08 -18.53 7.69
N VAL A 118 7.79 -18.75 7.48
CA VAL A 118 7.04 -18.32 6.30
C VAL A 118 5.99 -17.30 6.69
N PHE A 119 5.61 -16.45 5.75
CA PHE A 119 4.50 -15.52 5.93
C PHE A 119 3.58 -15.51 4.72
N VAL A 120 2.32 -15.17 4.97
CA VAL A 120 1.32 -14.82 3.99
C VAL A 120 0.79 -13.44 4.36
N SER A 121 0.87 -12.48 3.45
CA SER A 121 0.38 -11.11 3.66
C SER A 121 -0.60 -10.73 2.55
N LYS A 122 -1.67 -10.02 2.93
CA LYS A 122 -2.70 -9.52 2.03
C LYS A 122 -2.90 -8.03 2.29
N GLN A 123 -2.85 -7.22 1.23
CA GLN A 123 -2.98 -5.77 1.32
C GLN A 123 -3.49 -5.14 0.01
N PRO A 124 -4.04 -3.91 0.03
CA PRO A 124 -4.39 -3.19 -1.19
C PRO A 124 -3.16 -2.69 -1.97
N SER A 125 -3.35 -2.48 -3.28
CA SER A 125 -2.41 -1.80 -4.18
C SER A 125 -2.57 -0.28 -4.14
N ASP A 126 -1.76 0.42 -4.94
CA ASP A 126 -1.91 1.86 -5.22
C ASP A 126 -3.30 2.23 -5.78
N THR A 127 -3.81 3.40 -5.38
CA THR A 127 -5.08 4.00 -5.84
C THR A 127 -4.88 5.20 -6.77
N ASP A 128 -3.63 5.55 -7.10
CA ASP A 128 -3.29 6.74 -7.87
C ASP A 128 -3.86 8.03 -7.24
N MET A 129 -3.74 8.13 -5.91
CA MET A 129 -4.30 9.22 -5.08
C MET A 129 -5.82 9.36 -5.21
N GLY A 130 -6.55 8.24 -5.22
CA GLY A 130 -8.02 8.19 -5.31
C GLY A 130 -8.60 8.07 -6.72
N ALA A 131 -7.76 8.13 -7.77
CA ALA A 131 -8.24 8.10 -9.16
C ALA A 131 -8.68 6.70 -9.64
N LYS A 132 -8.19 5.62 -9.02
CA LYS A 132 -8.56 4.22 -9.36
C LYS A 132 -8.82 3.37 -8.11
N ALA A 133 -9.62 2.32 -8.28
CA ALA A 133 -9.83 1.33 -7.23
C ALA A 133 -8.56 0.47 -7.03
N PRO A 134 -8.17 0.14 -5.79
CA PRO A 134 -7.03 -0.72 -5.54
C PRO A 134 -7.34 -2.17 -5.88
N ARG A 135 -6.33 -2.91 -6.33
CA ARG A 135 -6.35 -4.37 -6.44
C ARG A 135 -5.90 -4.99 -5.12
N THR A 136 -6.31 -6.23 -4.86
CA THR A 136 -5.79 -7.01 -3.73
C THR A 136 -4.46 -7.65 -4.11
N ILE A 137 -3.42 -7.40 -3.30
CA ILE A 137 -2.10 -8.02 -3.42
C ILE A 137 -1.97 -9.13 -2.39
N LEU A 138 -1.49 -10.29 -2.82
CA LEU A 138 -1.15 -11.42 -1.96
C LEU A 138 0.35 -11.69 -2.07
N LEU A 139 1.04 -11.64 -0.93
CA LEU A 139 2.47 -11.88 -0.81
C LEU A 139 2.69 -13.16 -0.02
N LYS A 140 3.56 -14.02 -0.51
CA LYS A 140 4.03 -15.21 0.20
C LYS A 140 5.54 -15.19 0.21
N GLY A 141 6.14 -15.42 1.37
CA GLY A 141 7.59 -15.35 1.49
C GLY A 141 8.09 -16.01 2.76
N ILE A 142 9.38 -15.77 3.02
CA ILE A 142 10.05 -16.18 4.24
C ILE A 142 10.34 -14.96 5.11
N PHE A 143 10.38 -15.15 6.42
CA PHE A 143 10.81 -14.13 7.36
C PHE A 143 11.94 -14.64 8.25
N TYR A 144 12.66 -13.69 8.82
CA TYR A 144 13.68 -13.89 9.85
C TYR A 144 13.42 -12.88 10.97
N GLY A 145 13.66 -13.29 12.21
CA GLY A 145 13.57 -12.44 13.40
C GLY A 145 14.63 -12.84 14.43
N LYS A 146 15.05 -11.85 15.23
CA LYS A 146 15.98 -11.98 16.34
C LYS A 146 15.59 -10.99 17.43
#